data_AF-A0AAN0IIU4-F1
#
_entry.id   AF-A0AAN0IIU4-F1
#
_cell.length_a   1.000
_cell.length_b   1.000
_cell.length_c   1.000
_cell.angle_alpha   90.00
_cell.angle_beta   90.00
_cell.angle_gamma   90.00
#
_symmetry.space_group_name_H-M   'P 1'
#
loop_
_entity.id
_entity.type
_entity.pdbx_description
1 polymer ?
#
loop_
_entity_poly.entity_id
_entity_poly.type
_entity_poly.pdbx_seq_one_letter_code
_entity_poly.pdbx_strand_id
1 'polypeptide(L)'
;MAEDLALFSSLFQGAFPEEWKRDPEFVRYLSELTSFSIKRLTREPDLIKEEQECVLNSTQNLAFNNYKTFIQTAECSREVFREFIAVEDHVNKLIDKLPNFSSSCKQFGKDAQDISSKRKLNSLALSRHTQLLEILEIPQLMETCVRNGYYEEALELSSHVKRMEKKHNNIPIIKNIASDIERCSNLMLMELIQQLQGSIQLPSCLRLVGLLRRMDIFNESQLRLKFLQSRDYWLQSVLSSIPKDD
;
A
#
# COMPACT_ATOMS: atom_id res chain seq x y z
N MET A 1 79.24 15.46 -30.14
CA MET A 1 77.88 14.94 -29.81
C MET A 1 77.47 13.82 -30.76
N ALA A 2 77.15 14.08 -32.04
CA ALA A 2 76.73 13.02 -32.97
C ALA A 2 77.90 12.10 -33.43
N GLU A 3 79.10 12.66 -33.60
CA GLU A 3 80.29 11.90 -34.02
C GLU A 3 80.86 11.03 -32.89
N ASP A 4 80.84 11.50 -31.64
CA ASP A 4 81.28 10.73 -30.47
C ASP A 4 80.39 9.50 -30.24
N LEU A 5 79.07 9.63 -30.41
CA LEU A 5 78.09 8.54 -30.32
C LEU A 5 78.31 7.42 -31.37
N ALA A 6 78.71 7.79 -32.59
CA ALA A 6 79.07 6.81 -33.62
C ALA A 6 80.37 6.05 -33.26
N LEU A 7 81.33 6.74 -32.64
CA LEU A 7 82.59 6.17 -32.14
C LEU A 7 82.37 5.22 -30.95
N PHE A 8 81.45 5.53 -30.05
CA PHE A 8 81.06 4.63 -28.96
C PHE A 8 80.36 3.37 -29.46
N SER A 9 79.52 3.50 -30.51
CA SER A 9 78.82 2.36 -31.10
C SER A 9 79.76 1.36 -31.79
N SER A 10 80.92 1.83 -32.28
CA SER A 10 81.93 0.98 -32.91
C SER A 10 82.96 0.42 -31.92
N LEU A 11 83.32 1.15 -30.85
CA LEU A 11 84.28 0.71 -29.84
C LEU A 11 83.71 -0.35 -28.87
N PHE A 12 82.42 -0.27 -28.54
CA PHE A 12 81.78 -1.14 -27.54
C PHE A 12 80.88 -2.22 -28.15
N GLN A 13 81.09 -2.51 -29.44
CA GLN A 13 80.30 -3.47 -30.20
C GLN A 13 80.41 -4.87 -29.56
N GLY A 14 79.35 -5.31 -28.88
CA GLY A 14 79.26 -6.60 -28.20
C GLY A 14 79.49 -6.61 -26.68
N ALA A 15 79.77 -5.46 -26.03
CA ALA A 15 80.05 -5.41 -24.59
C ALA A 15 78.84 -5.03 -23.70
N PHE A 16 77.79 -4.41 -24.25
CA PHE A 16 76.63 -3.93 -23.49
C PHE A 16 75.28 -4.24 -24.17
N PRO A 17 74.18 -4.47 -23.41
CA PRO A 17 72.83 -4.61 -23.95
C PRO A 17 72.33 -3.29 -24.58
N GLU A 18 71.78 -3.30 -25.80
CA GLU A 18 71.32 -2.12 -26.58
C GLU A 18 70.35 -1.15 -25.86
N GLU A 19 69.83 -1.52 -24.69
CA GLU A 19 68.93 -0.73 -23.85
C GLU A 19 69.58 0.52 -23.23
N TRP A 20 70.93 0.55 -23.13
CA TRP A 20 71.66 1.69 -22.56
C TRP A 20 71.49 3.00 -23.33
N LYS A 21 71.12 2.93 -24.61
CA LYS A 21 70.86 4.12 -25.46
C LYS A 21 69.60 4.88 -25.05
N ARG A 22 68.72 4.26 -24.24
CA ARG A 22 67.45 4.86 -23.79
C ARG A 22 67.53 5.57 -22.45
N ASP A 23 68.62 5.38 -21.70
CA ASP A 23 68.83 6.04 -20.40
C ASP A 23 69.66 7.33 -20.58
N PRO A 24 69.05 8.53 -20.40
CA PRO A 24 69.72 9.80 -20.60
C PRO A 24 70.89 10.03 -19.63
N GLU A 25 70.83 9.46 -18.43
CA GLU A 25 71.89 9.61 -17.44
C GLU A 25 73.12 8.78 -17.81
N PHE A 26 72.90 7.58 -18.37
CA PHE A 26 73.97 6.71 -18.85
C PHE A 26 74.71 7.33 -20.05
N VAL A 27 73.99 7.94 -20.99
CA VAL A 27 74.59 8.63 -22.15
C VAL A 27 75.41 9.86 -21.70
N ARG A 28 74.94 10.59 -20.70
CA ARG A 28 75.69 11.71 -20.10
C ARG A 28 76.97 11.21 -19.43
N TYR A 29 76.88 10.13 -18.66
CA TYR A 29 78.03 9.52 -18.01
C TYR A 29 79.10 9.04 -19.01
N LEU A 30 78.69 8.43 -20.13
CA LEU A 30 79.60 8.06 -21.22
C LEU A 30 80.32 9.26 -21.86
N SER A 31 79.64 10.40 -21.97
CA SER A 31 80.28 11.64 -22.46
C SER A 31 81.25 12.25 -21.44
N GLU A 32 81.02 12.06 -20.14
CA GLU A 32 81.94 12.47 -19.08
C GLU A 32 83.18 11.54 -19.03
N LEU A 33 83.00 10.24 -19.26
CA LEU A 33 84.07 9.24 -19.33
C LEU A 33 85.13 9.56 -20.40
N THR A 34 84.74 10.10 -21.56
CA THR A 34 85.70 10.48 -22.62
C THR A 34 86.40 11.81 -22.38
N SER A 35 85.92 12.61 -21.43
CA SER A 35 86.61 13.81 -20.96
C SER A 35 87.68 13.51 -19.92
N PHE A 36 87.74 12.29 -19.38
CA PHE A 36 88.71 11.89 -18.37
C PHE A 36 90.07 11.48 -18.95
N SER A 37 91.14 11.76 -18.19
CA SER A 37 92.49 11.32 -18.55
C SER A 37 92.64 9.80 -18.36
N ILE A 38 93.53 9.17 -19.13
CA ILE A 38 93.79 7.71 -19.11
C ILE A 38 94.03 7.20 -17.67
N LYS A 39 94.74 7.96 -16.82
CA LYS A 39 95.01 7.60 -15.42
C LYS A 39 93.74 7.55 -14.55
N ARG A 40 92.74 8.39 -14.86
CA ARG A 40 91.45 8.43 -14.16
C ARG A 40 90.53 7.32 -14.70
N LEU A 41 90.55 7.06 -16.00
CA LEU A 41 89.79 5.97 -16.62
C LEU A 41 90.21 4.58 -16.12
N THR A 42 91.51 4.38 -15.83
CA THR A 42 91.99 3.11 -15.23
C THR A 42 91.51 2.90 -13.80
N ARG A 43 91.26 3.97 -13.03
CA ARG A 43 90.76 3.91 -11.64
C ARG A 43 89.24 3.97 -11.54
N GLU A 44 88.58 4.32 -12.63
CA GLU A 44 87.14 4.50 -12.69
C GLU A 44 86.37 3.22 -12.28
N PRO A 45 86.71 2.01 -12.78
CA PRO A 45 86.02 0.79 -12.36
C PRO A 45 86.13 0.50 -10.86
N ASP A 46 87.25 0.89 -10.24
CA ASP A 46 87.45 0.75 -8.80
C ASP A 46 86.64 1.79 -8.03
N LEU A 47 86.53 3.03 -8.55
CA LEU A 47 85.69 4.08 -7.99
C LEU A 47 84.19 3.75 -8.09
N ILE A 48 83.70 3.24 -9.23
CA ILE A 48 82.32 2.76 -9.36
C ILE A 48 82.05 1.63 -8.38
N LYS A 49 82.98 0.68 -8.23
CA LYS A 49 82.80 -0.41 -7.26
C LYS A 49 82.74 0.11 -5.82
N GLU A 50 83.62 1.04 -5.47
CA GLU A 50 83.64 1.66 -4.14
C GLU A 50 82.37 2.49 -3.89
N GLU A 51 81.89 3.23 -4.89
CA GLU A 51 80.63 3.99 -4.81
C GLU A 51 79.41 3.05 -4.75
N GLN A 52 79.41 1.97 -5.52
CA GLN A 52 78.38 0.93 -5.47
C GLN A 52 78.35 0.27 -4.08
N GLU A 53 79.50 -0.11 -3.53
CA GLU A 53 79.58 -0.67 -2.17
C GLU A 53 79.15 0.35 -1.12
N CYS A 54 79.50 1.63 -1.28
CA CYS A 54 79.09 2.71 -0.39
C CYS A 54 77.58 2.94 -0.42
N VAL A 55 76.98 2.98 -1.61
CA VAL A 55 75.52 3.06 -1.79
C VAL A 55 74.88 1.82 -1.18
N LEU A 56 75.36 0.61 -1.48
CA LEU A 56 74.80 -0.64 -0.94
C LEU A 56 74.84 -0.66 0.59
N ASN A 57 75.97 -0.31 1.20
CA ASN A 57 76.12 -0.19 2.65
C ASN A 57 75.22 0.91 3.23
N SER A 58 75.05 2.03 2.51
CA SER A 58 74.15 3.11 2.94
C SER A 58 72.70 2.65 2.91
N THR A 59 72.26 1.96 1.86
CA THR A 59 70.90 1.42 1.76
C THR A 59 70.66 0.32 2.79
N GLN A 60 71.65 -0.54 3.04
CA GLN A 60 71.58 -1.58 4.08
C GLN A 60 71.51 -0.97 5.47
N ASN A 61 72.33 0.03 5.79
CA ASN A 61 72.25 0.76 7.06
C ASN A 61 70.92 1.48 7.20
N LEU A 62 70.40 2.08 6.13
CA LEU A 62 69.10 2.76 6.16
C LEU A 62 67.96 1.76 6.39
N ALA A 63 68.01 0.61 5.72
CA ALA A 63 67.07 -0.49 5.88
C ALA A 63 67.16 -1.08 7.30
N PHE A 64 68.36 -1.28 7.84
CA PHE A 64 68.58 -1.82 9.18
C PHE A 64 68.18 -0.83 10.27
N ASN A 65 68.50 0.46 10.12
CA ASN A 65 68.12 1.48 11.12
C ASN A 65 66.60 1.75 11.12
N ASN A 66 65.94 1.62 9.97
CA ASN A 66 64.52 1.92 9.81
C ASN A 66 63.63 0.68 9.57
N TYR A 67 64.13 -0.54 9.78
CA TYR A 67 63.37 -1.77 9.47
C TYR A 67 62.04 -1.84 10.25
N LYS A 68 62.03 -1.33 11.50
CA LYS A 68 60.81 -1.24 12.32
C LYS A 68 59.75 -0.36 11.65
N THR A 69 60.13 0.77 11.09
CA THR A 69 59.23 1.67 10.36
C THR A 69 58.70 1.00 9.10
N PHE A 70 59.53 0.26 8.37
CA PHE A 70 59.08 -0.51 7.20
C PHE A 70 58.06 -1.60 7.57
N ILE A 71 58.32 -2.37 8.64
CA ILE A 71 57.39 -3.38 9.14
C ILE A 71 56.09 -2.73 9.60
N GLN A 72 56.16 -1.69 10.42
CA GLN A 72 54.98 -0.97 10.91
C GLN A 72 54.16 -0.37 9.75
N THR A 73 54.83 0.17 8.72
CA THR A 73 54.15 0.70 7.53
C THR A 73 53.46 -0.41 6.74
N ALA A 74 54.13 -1.56 6.57
CA ALA A 74 53.56 -2.71 5.88
C ALA A 74 52.38 -3.32 6.66
N GLU A 75 52.48 -3.40 7.99
CA GLU A 75 51.41 -3.87 8.87
C GLU A 75 50.22 -2.91 8.86
N CYS A 76 50.45 -1.61 9.02
CA CYS A 76 49.42 -0.57 8.91
C CYS A 76 48.74 -0.61 7.53
N SER A 77 49.51 -0.72 6.45
CA SER A 77 48.97 -0.86 5.09
C SER A 77 48.08 -2.10 4.95
N ARG A 78 48.49 -3.24 5.53
CA ARG A 78 47.70 -4.47 5.55
C ARG A 78 46.42 -4.34 6.37
N GLU A 79 46.46 -3.66 7.51
CA GLU A 79 45.29 -3.38 8.34
C GLU A 79 44.30 -2.47 7.62
N VAL A 80 44.79 -1.37 7.05
CA VAL A 80 43.98 -0.45 6.22
C VAL A 80 43.31 -1.21 5.08
N PHE A 81 44.05 -2.07 4.37
CA PHE A 81 43.48 -2.87 3.28
C PHE A 81 42.36 -3.82 3.76
N ARG A 82 42.52 -4.43 4.95
CA ARG A 82 41.47 -5.27 5.55
C ARG A 82 40.24 -4.45 5.93
N GLU A 83 40.43 -3.27 6.52
CA GLU A 83 39.31 -2.38 6.83
C GLU A 83 38.57 -1.93 5.58
N PHE A 84 39.28 -1.64 4.48
CA PHE A 84 38.65 -1.30 3.20
C PHE A 84 37.79 -2.44 2.65
N ILE A 85 38.28 -3.69 2.70
CA ILE A 85 37.47 -4.86 2.30
C ILE A 85 36.23 -4.98 3.19
N ALA A 86 36.37 -4.77 4.50
CA ALA A 86 35.23 -4.81 5.41
C ALA A 86 34.21 -3.71 5.08
N VAL A 87 34.66 -2.49 4.81
CA VAL A 87 33.79 -1.37 4.40
C VAL A 87 33.08 -1.70 3.10
N GLU A 88 33.78 -2.25 2.10
CA GLU A 88 33.19 -2.68 0.83
C GLU A 88 32.08 -3.71 1.05
N ASP A 89 32.31 -4.73 1.88
CA ASP A 89 31.30 -5.75 2.20
C ASP A 89 30.07 -5.15 2.91
N HIS A 90 30.27 -4.22 3.86
CA HIS A 90 29.16 -3.53 4.53
C HIS A 90 28.36 -2.64 3.57
N VAL A 91 29.04 -1.94 2.65
CA VAL A 91 28.38 -1.11 1.64
C VAL A 91 27.59 -1.98 0.66
N ASN A 92 28.15 -3.10 0.19
CA ASN A 92 27.43 -4.04 -0.67
C ASN A 92 26.19 -4.61 0.03
N LYS A 93 26.31 -5.03 1.29
CA LYS A 93 25.15 -5.48 2.09
C LYS A 93 24.09 -4.40 2.26
N LEU A 94 24.50 -3.13 2.39
CA LEU A 94 23.56 -2.01 2.48
C LEU A 94 22.84 -1.81 1.14
N ILE A 95 23.57 -1.84 0.03
CA ILE A 95 23.01 -1.72 -1.32
C ILE A 95 22.01 -2.85 -1.60
N ASP A 96 22.27 -4.06 -1.15
CA ASP A 96 21.35 -5.19 -1.33
C ASP A 96 20.09 -5.10 -0.44
N LYS A 97 20.22 -4.59 0.79
CA LYS A 97 19.12 -4.53 1.77
C LYS A 97 18.25 -3.28 1.65
N LEU A 98 18.80 -2.16 1.19
CA LEU A 98 18.07 -0.88 1.11
C LEU A 98 16.84 -0.96 0.17
N PRO A 99 16.90 -1.62 -1.01
CA PRO A 99 15.73 -1.79 -1.87
C PRO A 99 14.62 -2.60 -1.20
N ASN A 100 14.98 -3.68 -0.50
CA ASN A 100 14.03 -4.53 0.23
C ASN A 100 13.37 -3.78 1.40
N PHE A 101 14.15 -2.95 2.09
CA PHE A 101 13.61 -2.07 3.13
C PHE A 101 12.65 -1.02 2.53
N SER A 102 13.06 -0.37 1.44
CA SER A 102 12.24 0.62 0.74
C SER A 102 10.93 0.04 0.22
N SER A 103 10.96 -1.17 -0.37
CA SER A 103 9.74 -1.86 -0.82
C SER A 103 8.84 -2.24 0.36
N SER A 104 9.41 -2.73 1.46
CA SER A 104 8.66 -3.04 2.69
C SER A 104 8.02 -1.80 3.30
N CYS A 105 8.70 -0.65 3.34
CA CYS A 105 8.12 0.61 3.79
C CYS A 105 6.96 1.08 2.90
N LYS A 106 7.08 0.92 1.56
CA LYS A 106 6.00 1.23 0.63
C LYS A 106 4.79 0.32 0.86
N GLN A 107 5.02 -0.98 1.08
CA GLN A 107 3.95 -1.93 1.35
C GLN A 107 3.27 -1.60 2.69
N PHE A 108 4.06 -1.35 3.74
CA PHE A 108 3.55 -0.91 5.03
C PHE A 108 2.71 0.37 4.92
N GLY A 109 3.15 1.34 4.11
CA GLY A 109 2.39 2.57 3.84
C GLY A 109 1.02 2.29 3.22
N LYS A 110 0.96 1.38 2.23
CA LYS A 110 -0.31 0.94 1.63
C LYS A 110 -1.20 0.23 2.64
N ASP A 111 -0.66 -0.74 3.37
CA ASP A 111 -1.41 -1.52 4.35
C ASP A 111 -1.95 -0.63 5.48
N ALA A 112 -1.14 0.32 5.97
CA ALA A 112 -1.54 1.29 6.97
C ALA A 112 -2.67 2.21 6.46
N GLN A 113 -2.63 2.62 5.19
CA GLN A 113 -3.68 3.42 4.57
C GLN A 113 -4.99 2.63 4.43
N ASP A 114 -4.92 1.35 4.05
CA ASP A 114 -6.07 0.46 3.97
C ASP A 114 -6.67 0.17 5.35
N ILE A 115 -5.83 -0.04 6.36
CA ILE A 115 -6.27 -0.20 7.75
C ILE A 115 -6.92 1.09 8.25
N SER A 116 -6.33 2.25 7.96
CA SER A 116 -6.87 3.55 8.34
C SER A 116 -8.23 3.82 7.69
N SER A 117 -8.40 3.50 6.41
CA SER A 117 -9.66 3.67 5.70
C SER A 117 -10.76 2.75 6.26
N LYS A 118 -10.46 1.47 6.49
CA LYS A 118 -11.37 0.52 7.15
C LYS A 118 -11.73 0.98 8.56
N ARG A 119 -10.76 1.44 9.35
CA ARG A 119 -11.00 1.96 10.70
C ARG A 119 -11.88 3.20 10.68
N LYS A 120 -11.68 4.12 9.72
CA LYS A 120 -12.52 5.30 9.54
C LYS A 120 -13.96 4.92 9.19
N LEU A 121 -14.15 3.99 8.26
CA LEU A 121 -15.48 3.47 7.92
C LEU A 121 -16.15 2.80 9.13
N ASN A 122 -15.42 1.97 9.86
CA ASN A 122 -15.95 1.27 11.03
C ASN A 122 -16.30 2.24 12.17
N SER A 123 -15.46 3.26 12.40
CA SER A 123 -15.73 4.32 13.38
C SER A 123 -16.95 5.15 12.98
N LEU A 124 -17.12 5.44 11.68
CA LEU A 124 -18.30 6.14 11.19
C LEU A 124 -19.56 5.29 11.37
N ALA A 125 -19.51 4.01 11.00
CA ALA A 125 -20.59 3.06 11.19
C ALA A 125 -20.97 2.95 12.68
N LEU A 126 -19.99 2.85 13.58
CA LEU A 126 -20.22 2.80 15.03
C LEU A 126 -20.88 4.10 15.55
N SER A 127 -20.42 5.26 15.09
CA SER A 127 -20.99 6.56 15.48
C SER A 127 -22.44 6.76 15.01
N ARG A 128 -22.84 6.06 13.95
CA ARG A 128 -24.20 6.12 13.38
C ARG A 128 -25.00 4.85 13.61
N HIS A 129 -24.49 3.90 14.40
CA HIS A 129 -25.09 2.57 14.49
C HIS A 129 -26.52 2.61 15.02
N THR A 130 -26.83 3.52 15.95
CA THR A 130 -28.19 3.69 16.49
C THR A 130 -29.17 4.12 15.40
N GLN A 131 -28.78 5.06 14.54
CA GLN A 131 -29.61 5.52 13.42
C GLN A 131 -29.81 4.42 12.37
N LEU A 132 -28.79 3.58 12.15
CA LEU A 132 -28.90 2.42 11.27
C LEU A 132 -29.83 1.36 11.86
N LEU A 133 -29.75 1.13 13.17
CA LEU A 133 -30.61 0.21 13.90
C LEU A 133 -32.08 0.64 13.81
N GLU A 134 -32.36 1.93 14.05
CA GLU A 134 -33.71 2.51 13.92
C GLU A 134 -34.33 2.21 12.55
N ILE A 135 -33.56 2.32 11.47
CA ILE A 135 -34.03 2.01 10.11
C ILE A 135 -34.29 0.50 9.95
N LEU A 136 -33.41 -0.34 10.49
CA LEU A 136 -33.54 -1.79 10.42
C LEU A 136 -34.71 -2.33 11.27
N GLU A 137 -35.14 -1.59 12.28
CA GLU A 137 -36.27 -1.94 13.16
C GLU A 137 -37.64 -1.53 12.61
N ILE A 138 -37.70 -0.69 11.56
CA ILE A 138 -38.96 -0.21 10.97
C ILE A 138 -39.92 -1.36 10.58
N PRO A 139 -39.48 -2.46 9.93
CA PRO A 139 -40.36 -3.59 9.63
C PRO A 139 -41.00 -4.22 10.88
N GLN A 140 -40.22 -4.40 11.95
CA GLN A 140 -40.71 -4.97 13.19
C GLN A 140 -41.69 -4.02 13.92
N LEU A 141 -41.40 -2.71 13.87
CA LEU A 141 -42.30 -1.69 14.38
C LEU A 141 -43.62 -1.69 13.60
N MET A 142 -43.56 -1.77 12.27
CA MET A 142 -44.75 -1.86 11.40
C MET A 142 -45.60 -3.09 11.72
N GLU A 143 -45.00 -4.27 11.85
CA GLU A 143 -45.70 -5.50 12.22
C GLU A 143 -46.42 -5.34 13.58
N THR A 144 -45.74 -4.70 14.54
CA THR A 144 -46.30 -4.44 15.86
C THR A 144 -47.46 -3.43 15.81
N CYS A 145 -47.34 -2.38 15.00
CA CYS A 145 -48.42 -1.41 14.79
C CYS A 145 -49.66 -2.06 14.18
N VAL A 146 -49.48 -2.88 13.13
CA VAL A 146 -50.60 -3.58 12.47
C VAL A 146 -51.28 -4.55 13.44
N ARG A 147 -50.52 -5.41 14.13
CA ARG A 147 -51.08 -6.39 15.08
C ARG A 147 -51.84 -5.76 16.23
N ASN A 148 -51.44 -4.57 16.67
CA ASN A 148 -52.08 -3.85 17.78
C ASN A 148 -53.21 -2.91 17.30
N GLY A 149 -53.49 -2.82 16.00
CA GLY A 149 -54.53 -1.95 15.43
C GLY A 149 -54.16 -0.46 15.34
N TYR A 150 -52.88 -0.11 15.49
CA TYR A 150 -52.34 1.24 15.30
C TYR A 150 -52.14 1.54 13.80
N TYR A 151 -53.25 1.58 13.06
CA TYR A 151 -53.25 1.67 11.60
C TYR A 151 -52.84 3.05 11.07
N GLU A 152 -53.03 4.12 11.84
CA GLU A 152 -52.60 5.47 11.49
C GLU A 152 -51.06 5.55 11.43
N GLU A 153 -50.42 5.09 12.49
CA GLU A 153 -48.96 5.02 12.64
C GLU A 153 -48.35 4.08 11.58
N ALA A 154 -49.00 2.96 11.30
CA ALA A 154 -48.59 2.04 10.23
C ALA A 154 -48.59 2.71 8.83
N LEU A 155 -49.60 3.54 8.54
CA LEU A 155 -49.66 4.30 7.28
C LEU A 155 -48.57 5.37 7.18
N GLU A 156 -48.23 6.02 8.30
CA GLU A 156 -47.12 6.98 8.37
C GLU A 156 -45.77 6.30 8.12
N LEU A 157 -45.53 5.14 8.74
CA LEU A 157 -44.34 4.33 8.53
C LEU A 157 -44.22 3.88 7.07
N SER A 158 -45.32 3.38 6.47
CA SER A 158 -45.37 3.00 5.06
C SER A 158 -45.03 4.17 4.14
N SER A 159 -45.56 5.35 4.43
CA SER A 159 -45.27 6.57 3.67
C SER A 159 -43.81 7.02 3.83
N HIS A 160 -43.24 6.88 5.03
CA HIS A 160 -41.84 7.17 5.29
C HIS A 160 -40.90 6.27 4.48
N VAL A 161 -41.13 4.96 4.52
CA VAL A 161 -40.31 3.98 3.79
C VAL A 161 -40.44 4.15 2.27
N LYS A 162 -41.64 4.43 1.74
CA LYS A 162 -41.83 4.77 0.31
C LYS A 162 -41.01 6.00 -0.11
N ARG A 163 -40.91 7.03 0.75
CA ARG A 163 -40.04 8.20 0.47
C ARG A 163 -38.56 7.85 0.53
N MET A 164 -38.17 6.98 1.48
CA MET A 164 -36.79 6.52 1.64
C MET A 164 -36.33 5.70 0.43
N GLU A 165 -37.17 4.77 -0.04
CA GLU A 165 -36.92 3.94 -1.22
C GLU A 165 -36.71 4.78 -2.48
N LYS A 166 -37.56 5.80 -2.71
CA LYS A 166 -37.41 6.72 -3.84
C LYS A 166 -36.08 7.47 -3.84
N LYS A 167 -35.58 7.87 -2.66
CA LYS A 167 -34.30 8.59 -2.51
C LYS A 167 -33.09 7.66 -2.61
N HIS A 168 -33.22 6.40 -2.19
CA HIS A 168 -32.10 5.48 -1.99
C HIS A 168 -32.29 4.13 -2.69
N ASN A 169 -32.79 4.15 -3.92
CA ASN A 169 -33.09 2.96 -4.74
C ASN A 169 -31.86 2.06 -5.03
N ASN A 170 -30.64 2.59 -4.90
CA ASN A 170 -29.43 1.82 -5.14
C ASN A 170 -29.02 0.94 -3.96
N ILE A 171 -29.67 1.05 -2.80
CA ILE A 171 -29.32 0.29 -1.59
C ILE A 171 -30.24 -0.94 -1.46
N PRO A 172 -29.72 -2.18 -1.58
CA PRO A 172 -30.54 -3.39 -1.53
C PRO A 172 -31.31 -3.57 -0.21
N ILE A 173 -30.72 -3.17 0.91
CA ILE A 173 -31.35 -3.28 2.23
C ILE A 173 -32.63 -2.46 2.31
N ILE A 174 -32.65 -1.25 1.72
CA ILE A 174 -33.83 -0.38 1.72
C ILE A 174 -34.95 -0.98 0.86
N LYS A 175 -34.61 -1.65 -0.25
CA LYS A 175 -35.59 -2.40 -1.06
C LYS A 175 -36.21 -3.56 -0.29
N ASN A 176 -35.40 -4.30 0.47
CA ASN A 176 -35.91 -5.39 1.29
C ASN A 176 -36.85 -4.87 2.38
N ILE A 177 -36.49 -3.78 3.06
CA ILE A 177 -37.35 -3.10 4.03
C ILE A 177 -38.67 -2.67 3.38
N ALA A 178 -38.63 -2.05 2.19
CA ALA A 178 -39.84 -1.63 1.49
C ALA A 178 -40.77 -2.82 1.16
N SER A 179 -40.20 -3.94 0.70
CA SER A 179 -40.92 -5.18 0.44
C SER A 179 -41.58 -5.76 1.72
N ASP A 180 -40.86 -5.77 2.85
CA ASP A 180 -41.42 -6.24 4.12
C ASP A 180 -42.57 -5.36 4.61
N ILE A 181 -42.47 -4.04 4.41
CA ILE A 181 -43.55 -3.10 4.74
C ILE A 181 -44.75 -3.27 3.81
N GLU A 182 -44.54 -3.57 2.53
CA GLU A 182 -45.62 -3.90 1.61
C GLU A 182 -46.35 -5.17 2.03
N ARG A 183 -45.63 -6.21 2.44
CA ARG A 183 -46.21 -7.43 3.01
C ARG A 183 -47.04 -7.16 4.26
N CYS A 184 -46.53 -6.35 5.19
CA CYS A 184 -47.30 -5.96 6.39
C CYS A 184 -48.53 -5.10 6.03
N SER A 185 -48.40 -4.22 5.04
CA SER A 185 -49.52 -3.40 4.55
C SER A 185 -50.62 -4.26 3.92
N ASN A 186 -50.25 -5.35 3.22
CA ASN A 186 -51.23 -6.30 2.69
C ASN A 186 -51.96 -7.08 3.79
N LEU A 187 -51.28 -7.43 4.90
CA LEU A 187 -51.93 -8.02 6.07
C LEU A 187 -52.93 -7.04 6.70
N MET A 188 -52.51 -5.79 6.91
CA MET A 188 -53.39 -4.72 7.39
C MET A 188 -54.63 -4.56 6.50
N LEU A 189 -54.45 -4.61 5.17
CA LEU A 189 -55.57 -4.54 4.23
C LEU A 189 -56.59 -5.68 4.45
N MET A 190 -56.11 -6.91 4.64
CA MET A 190 -56.97 -8.07 4.89
C MET A 190 -57.75 -7.92 6.20
N GLU A 191 -57.08 -7.48 7.28
CA GLU A 191 -57.73 -7.22 8.57
C GLU A 191 -58.81 -6.14 8.48
N LEU A 192 -58.54 -5.03 7.78
CA LEU A 192 -59.50 -3.94 7.60
C LEU A 192 -60.73 -4.40 6.80
N ILE A 193 -60.53 -5.22 5.76
CA ILE A 193 -61.64 -5.81 4.97
C ILE A 193 -62.46 -6.75 5.84
N GLN A 194 -61.82 -7.60 6.65
CA GLN A 194 -62.50 -8.53 7.55
C GLN A 194 -63.33 -7.79 8.61
N GLN A 195 -62.80 -6.69 9.17
CA GLN A 195 -63.57 -5.84 10.08
C GLN A 195 -64.78 -5.20 9.38
N LEU A 196 -64.66 -4.83 8.10
CA LEU A 196 -65.77 -4.29 7.31
C LEU A 196 -66.92 -5.30 7.09
N GLN A 197 -66.57 -6.60 7.04
CA GLN A 197 -67.49 -7.72 6.93
C GLN A 197 -68.15 -8.11 8.26
N GLY A 198 -67.80 -7.44 9.36
CA GLY A 198 -68.38 -7.66 10.69
C GLY A 198 -69.54 -6.73 11.02
N SER A 199 -70.14 -6.95 12.20
CA SER A 199 -71.15 -6.07 12.79
C SER A 199 -70.50 -4.78 13.32
N ILE A 200 -70.33 -3.80 12.44
CA ILE A 200 -69.71 -2.51 12.76
C ILE A 200 -70.70 -1.34 12.72
N GLN A 201 -70.52 -0.42 13.67
CA GLN A 201 -71.24 0.85 13.75
C GLN A 201 -70.77 1.82 12.65
N LEU A 202 -71.68 2.69 12.18
CA LEU A 202 -71.41 3.62 11.09
C LEU A 202 -70.14 4.50 11.31
N PRO A 203 -69.88 5.08 12.50
CA PRO A 203 -68.68 5.88 12.73
C PRO A 203 -67.37 5.08 12.52
N SER A 204 -67.32 3.85 13.04
CA SER A 204 -66.17 2.95 12.85
C SER A 204 -65.98 2.56 11.39
N CYS A 205 -67.09 2.35 10.67
CA CYS A 205 -67.09 2.02 9.26
C CYS A 205 -66.48 3.16 8.41
N LEU A 206 -66.87 4.40 8.67
CA LEU A 206 -66.30 5.58 8.02
C LEU A 206 -64.80 5.72 8.29
N ARG A 207 -64.36 5.42 9.52
CA ARG A 207 -62.93 5.41 9.88
C ARG A 207 -62.15 4.36 9.08
N LEU A 208 -62.64 3.12 9.00
CA LEU A 208 -62.01 2.04 8.24
C LEU A 208 -61.91 2.37 6.73
N VAL A 209 -62.97 2.92 6.14
CA VAL A 209 -62.96 3.38 4.74
C VAL A 209 -61.98 4.53 4.55
N GLY A 210 -61.86 5.44 5.53
CA GLY A 210 -60.85 6.51 5.54
C GLY A 210 -59.42 5.98 5.51
N LEU A 211 -59.13 4.94 6.30
CA LEU A 211 -57.83 4.25 6.31
C LEU A 211 -57.55 3.54 4.98
N LEU A 212 -58.52 2.79 4.46
CA LEU A 212 -58.41 2.12 3.15
C LEU A 212 -58.16 3.10 2.00
N ARG A 213 -58.80 4.29 2.05
CA ARG A 213 -58.55 5.36 1.08
C ARG A 213 -57.11 5.87 1.17
N ARG A 214 -56.57 6.03 2.39
CA ARG A 214 -55.20 6.50 2.62
C ARG A 214 -54.11 5.47 2.29
N MET A 215 -54.45 4.19 2.23
CA MET A 215 -53.53 3.16 1.72
C MET A 215 -53.20 3.36 0.23
N ASP A 216 -54.06 4.07 -0.52
CA ASP A 216 -53.89 4.37 -1.95
C ASP A 216 -53.74 3.12 -2.83
N ILE A 217 -54.38 2.01 -2.42
CA ILE A 217 -54.39 0.73 -3.13
C ILE A 217 -55.57 0.65 -4.11
N PHE A 218 -56.68 1.30 -3.78
CA PHE A 218 -57.92 1.25 -4.57
C PHE A 218 -58.29 2.63 -5.11
N ASN A 219 -58.76 2.66 -6.35
CA ASN A 219 -59.46 3.81 -6.88
C ASN A 219 -60.81 3.98 -6.17
N GLU A 220 -61.36 5.20 -6.14
CA GLU A 220 -62.62 5.48 -5.43
C GLU A 220 -63.79 4.58 -5.87
N SER A 221 -63.86 4.21 -7.15
CA SER A 221 -64.86 3.25 -7.66
C SER A 221 -64.64 1.83 -7.12
N GLN A 222 -63.40 1.37 -7.07
CA GLN A 222 -63.04 0.05 -6.53
C GLN A 222 -63.27 0.00 -5.02
N LEU A 223 -62.96 1.08 -4.30
CA LEU A 223 -63.21 1.19 -2.86
C LEU A 223 -64.71 1.10 -2.55
N ARG A 224 -65.56 1.79 -3.32
CA ARG A 224 -67.02 1.70 -3.20
C ARG A 224 -67.54 0.29 -3.48
N LEU A 225 -67.03 -0.34 -4.55
CA LEU A 225 -67.40 -1.72 -4.87
C LEU A 225 -66.99 -2.68 -3.75
N LYS A 226 -65.77 -2.56 -3.24
CA LYS A 226 -65.26 -3.41 -2.16
C LYS A 226 -66.04 -3.21 -0.87
N PHE A 227 -66.41 -1.97 -0.55
CA PHE A 227 -67.31 -1.64 0.56
C PHE A 227 -68.66 -2.35 0.41
N LEU A 228 -69.31 -2.22 -0.75
CA LEU A 228 -70.61 -2.84 -1.00
C LEU A 228 -70.53 -4.37 -0.90
N GLN A 229 -69.49 -4.98 -1.50
CA GLN A 229 -69.26 -6.42 -1.40
C GLN A 229 -69.07 -6.89 0.04
N SER A 230 -68.29 -6.17 0.85
CA SER A 230 -68.08 -6.53 2.26
C SER A 230 -69.36 -6.40 3.09
N ARG A 231 -70.19 -5.37 2.86
CA ARG A 231 -71.45 -5.18 3.58
C ARG A 231 -72.56 -6.12 3.09
N ASP A 232 -72.59 -6.45 1.81
CA ASP A 232 -73.47 -7.49 1.24
C ASP A 232 -73.11 -8.87 1.81
N TYR A 233 -71.82 -9.21 1.89
CA TYR A 233 -71.36 -10.44 2.54
C TYR A 233 -71.81 -10.53 4.00
N TRP A 234 -71.66 -9.44 4.77
CA TRP A 234 -72.16 -9.38 6.14
C TRP A 234 -73.69 -9.57 6.22
N LEU A 235 -74.45 -8.88 5.35
CA LEU A 235 -75.91 -8.98 5.32
C LEU A 235 -76.37 -10.41 4.97
N GLN A 236 -75.73 -11.06 3.99
CA GLN A 236 -76.00 -12.44 3.63
C GLN A 236 -75.67 -13.40 4.77
N SER A 237 -74.57 -13.18 5.49
CA SER A 237 -74.22 -13.96 6.68
C SER A 237 -75.30 -13.83 7.76
N VAL A 238 -75.79 -12.60 8.03
CA VAL A 238 -76.89 -12.37 8.98
C VAL A 238 -78.17 -13.06 8.51
N LEU A 239 -78.56 -12.91 7.24
CA LEU A 239 -79.76 -13.55 6.66
C LEU A 239 -79.69 -15.08 6.73
N SER A 240 -78.52 -15.67 6.49
CA SER A 240 -78.31 -17.11 6.62
C SER A 240 -78.32 -17.62 8.07
N SER A 241 -78.10 -16.73 9.04
CA SER A 241 -78.12 -17.06 10.48
C SER A 241 -79.51 -16.98 11.09
N ILE A 242 -80.50 -16.44 10.36
CA ILE A 242 -81.90 -16.45 10.79
C ILE A 242 -82.41 -17.89 10.60
N PRO A 243 -82.92 -18.55 11.66
CA PRO A 243 -83.48 -19.88 11.54
C PRO A 243 -84.57 -19.91 10.48
N LYS A 244 -84.47 -20.86 9.54
CA LYS A 244 -85.57 -21.23 8.66
C LYS A 244 -86.37 -22.33 9.35
N ASP A 245 -87.06 -21.99 10.43
CA ASP A 245 -88.08 -22.89 10.98
C ASP A 245 -89.45 -22.53 10.38
N ASP A 246 -90.24 -23.60 10.20
CA ASP A 246 -91.55 -23.74 9.55
C ASP A 246 -92.58 -22.60 9.75
#